data_AF-A0A7C5VQH3-F1
#
_entry.id   AF-A0A7C5VQH3-F1
#
_cell.length_a   1.000
_cell.length_b   1.000
_cell.length_c   1.000
_cell.angle_alpha   90.00
_cell.angle_beta   90.00
_cell.angle_gamma   90.00
#
_symmetry.space_group_name_H-M   'P 1'
#
loop_
_entity.id
_entity.type
_entity.pdbx_description
1 polymer ?
#
loop_
_entity_poly.entity_id
_entity_poly.type
_entity_poly.pdbx_seq_one_letter_code
_entity_poly.pdbx_strand_id
1 'polypeptide(L)'
;MRAKFWLERIGLALSFMGLGLVFQPLSSDLLYYGFILIGVGGFIYVYSTYLPNKPGGNIAFKTLVRWFVTLVGVVVFFVLLSIYLVPFLVV
;
A
#
# COMPACT_ATOMS: atom_id res chain seq x y z
N MET A 1 -1.53 -14.93 -14.88
CA MET A 1 -0.58 -13.82 -15.15
C MET A 1 -1.28 -12.49 -15.45
N ARG A 2 -2.28 -12.41 -16.35
CA ARG A 2 -3.01 -11.15 -16.64
C ARG A 2 -3.70 -10.53 -15.42
N ALA A 3 -4.30 -11.32 -14.53
CA ALA A 3 -4.97 -10.82 -13.32
C ALA A 3 -4.00 -10.14 -12.34
N LYS A 4 -2.78 -10.68 -12.17
CA LYS A 4 -1.73 -10.09 -11.33
C LYS A 4 -1.31 -8.71 -11.83
N PHE A 5 -1.12 -8.60 -13.15
CA PHE A 5 -0.78 -7.34 -13.80
C PHE A 5 -1.85 -6.26 -13.59
N TRP A 6 -3.14 -6.61 -13.72
CA TRP A 6 -4.22 -5.68 -13.44
C TRP A 6 -4.32 -5.31 -11.95
N LEU A 7 -4.11 -6.26 -11.05
CA LEU A 7 -4.08 -6.04 -9.60
C LEU A 7 -2.97 -5.07 -9.17
N GLU A 8 -1.74 -5.27 -9.64
CA GLU A 8 -0.62 -4.38 -9.35
C GLU A 8 -0.90 -2.96 -9.88
N ARG A 9 -1.45 -2.87 -11.08
CA ARG A 9 -1.76 -1.58 -11.73
C ARG A 9 -2.89 -0.83 -11.03
N ILE A 10 -3.93 -1.54 -10.56
CA ILE A 10 -5.01 -0.98 -9.76
C ILE A 10 -4.48 -0.53 -8.40
N GLY A 11 -3.65 -1.34 -7.73
CA GLY A 11 -3.02 -0.97 -6.46
C GLY A 11 -2.16 0.30 -6.58
N LEU A 12 -1.32 0.38 -7.60
CA LEU A 12 -0.54 1.60 -7.90
C LEU A 12 -1.44 2.80 -8.19
N ALA A 13 -2.47 2.64 -9.02
CA ALA A 13 -3.39 3.73 -9.35
C ALA A 13 -4.11 4.26 -8.09
N LEU A 14 -4.60 3.38 -7.21
CA LEU A 14 -5.18 3.79 -5.93
C LEU A 14 -4.18 4.54 -5.05
N SER A 15 -2.93 4.09 -4.99
CA SER A 15 -1.88 4.78 -4.21
C SER A 15 -1.59 6.18 -4.75
N PHE A 16 -1.50 6.35 -6.06
CA PHE A 16 -1.30 7.66 -6.67
C PHE A 16 -2.51 8.58 -6.52
N MET A 17 -3.73 8.05 -6.63
CA MET A 17 -4.95 8.81 -6.35
C MET A 17 -4.99 9.27 -4.89
N GLY A 18 -4.65 8.39 -3.95
CA GLY A 18 -4.58 8.73 -2.54
C GLY A 18 -3.50 9.79 -2.25
N LEU A 19 -2.33 9.70 -2.88
CA LEU A 19 -1.30 10.75 -2.82
C LEU A 19 -1.83 12.09 -3.34
N GLY A 20 -2.53 12.09 -4.47
CA GLY A 20 -3.15 13.30 -5.02
C GLY A 20 -4.13 13.95 -4.06
N LEU A 21 -4.91 13.15 -3.32
CA LEU A 21 -5.85 13.65 -2.31
C LEU A 21 -5.14 14.17 -1.05
N VAL A 22 -4.05 13.53 -0.62
CA VAL A 22 -3.24 13.99 0.53
C VAL A 22 -2.59 15.35 0.27
N PHE A 23 -2.14 15.62 -0.95
CA PHE A 23 -1.49 16.89 -1.30
C PHE A 23 -2.47 18.03 -1.65
N GLN A 24 -3.79 17.79 -1.61
CA GLN A 24 -4.78 18.85 -1.83
C GLN A 24 -5.12 19.57 -0.51
N PRO A 25 -4.85 20.88 -0.39
CA PRO A 25 -5.13 21.67 0.82
C PRO A 25 -6.59 22.14 0.87
N LEU A 26 -7.53 21.30 0.44
CA LEU A 26 -8.94 21.68 0.28
C LEU A 26 -9.80 21.30 1.50
N SER A 27 -9.50 20.16 2.13
CA SER A 27 -10.21 19.70 3.33
C SER A 27 -9.42 18.62 4.06
N SER A 28 -9.48 18.65 5.40
CA SER A 28 -8.94 17.61 6.29
C SER A 28 -9.59 16.24 6.06
N ASP A 29 -10.83 16.20 5.55
CA ASP A 29 -11.49 14.94 5.18
C ASP A 29 -10.82 14.30 3.95
N LEU A 30 -10.42 15.10 2.95
CA LEU A 30 -9.72 14.60 1.76
C LEU A 30 -8.37 13.98 2.11
N LEU A 31 -7.71 14.55 3.11
CA LEU A 31 -6.48 14.03 3.70
C LEU A 31 -6.69 12.63 4.29
N TYR A 32 -7.74 12.47 5.11
CA TYR A 32 -8.08 11.18 5.71
C TYR A 32 -8.40 10.12 4.64
N TYR A 33 -9.25 10.43 3.66
CA TYR A 33 -9.56 9.51 2.56
C TYR A 33 -8.36 9.23 1.66
N GLY A 34 -7.48 10.21 1.46
CA GLY A 34 -6.23 10.06 0.73
C GLY A 34 -5.30 9.05 1.39
N PHE A 35 -5.10 9.13 2.71
CA PHE A 35 -4.32 8.15 3.46
C PHE A 35 -4.91 6.74 3.38
N ILE A 36 -6.25 6.60 3.45
CA ILE A 36 -6.92 5.30 3.28
C ILE A 36 -6.64 4.73 1.88
N LEU A 37 -6.78 5.54 0.83
CA LEU A 37 -6.53 5.11 -0.55
C LEU A 37 -5.06 4.70 -0.78
N ILE A 38 -4.11 5.42 -0.17
CA ILE A 38 -2.69 5.04 -0.20
C ILE A 38 -2.47 3.70 0.52
N GLY A 39 -3.07 3.52 1.71
CA GLY A 39 -2.93 2.28 2.48
C GLY A 39 -3.50 1.07 1.74
N VAL A 40 -4.71 1.20 1.20
CA VAL A 40 -5.38 0.13 0.45
C VAL A 40 -4.64 -0.16 -0.86
N GLY A 41 -4.28 0.87 -1.63
CA GLY A 41 -3.54 0.71 -2.89
C GLY A 41 -2.16 0.09 -2.68
N GLY A 42 -1.43 0.55 -1.66
CA GLY A 42 -0.12 0.02 -1.28
C GLY A 42 -0.21 -1.43 -0.83
N PHE A 43 -1.20 -1.76 -0.01
CA PHE A 43 -1.45 -3.14 0.42
C PHE A 43 -1.74 -4.06 -0.78
N ILE A 44 -2.63 -3.64 -1.70
CA ILE A 44 -2.97 -4.42 -2.90
C ILE A 44 -1.73 -4.63 -3.78
N TYR A 45 -0.91 -3.61 -3.99
CA TYR A 45 0.31 -3.72 -4.79
C TYR A 45 1.34 -4.66 -4.16
N VAL A 46 1.57 -4.54 -2.85
CA VAL A 46 2.51 -5.38 -2.12
C VAL A 46 2.02 -6.82 -2.08
N TYR A 47 0.74 -7.05 -1.77
CA TYR A 47 0.14 -8.38 -1.74
C TYR A 47 0.15 -9.06 -3.11
N SER A 48 -0.17 -8.31 -4.17
CA SER A 48 -0.14 -8.82 -5.54
C SER A 48 1.26 -9.13 -6.00
N THR A 49 2.28 -8.34 -5.65
CA THR A 49 3.70 -8.67 -5.93
C THR A 49 4.06 -10.05 -5.42
N TYR A 50 3.53 -10.36 -4.24
CA TYR A 50 3.77 -11.61 -3.56
C TYR A 50 3.00 -12.80 -4.16
N LEU A 51 1.80 -12.65 -4.70
CA LEU A 51 1.08 -13.78 -5.32
C LEU A 51 1.96 -14.64 -6.27
N PRO A 52 2.11 -15.96 -5.99
CA PRO A 52 3.00 -16.83 -6.76
C PRO A 52 2.56 -16.88 -8.23
N ASN A 53 3.51 -16.74 -9.16
CA ASN A 53 3.22 -16.78 -10.60
C ASN A 53 2.72 -18.15 -11.09
N LYS A 54 2.85 -19.20 -10.28
CA LYS A 54 2.33 -20.55 -10.54
C LYS A 54 1.59 -21.06 -9.29
N PRO A 55 0.28 -21.37 -9.37
CA PRO A 55 -0.42 -22.02 -8.28
C PRO A 55 0.15 -23.44 -8.11
N GLY A 56 0.57 -23.81 -6.89
CA GLY A 56 1.07 -25.15 -6.56
C GLY A 56 2.59 -25.34 -6.52
N GLY A 57 3.40 -24.29 -6.73
CA GLY A 57 4.85 -24.37 -6.52
C GLY A 57 5.20 -24.36 -5.04
N ASN A 58 6.09 -25.25 -4.60
CA ASN A 58 6.54 -25.35 -3.20
C ASN A 58 7.09 -24.00 -2.72
N ILE A 59 6.31 -23.28 -1.90
CA ILE A 59 6.67 -21.94 -1.41
C ILE A 59 7.66 -22.15 -0.27
N ALA A 60 8.95 -21.98 -0.54
CA ALA A 60 9.98 -22.08 0.49
C ALA A 60 9.66 -21.15 1.67
N PHE A 61 9.77 -21.64 2.91
CA PHE A 61 9.44 -20.89 4.13
C PHE A 61 10.16 -19.53 4.20
N LYS A 62 11.39 -19.45 3.69
CA LYS A 62 12.17 -18.21 3.55
C LYS A 62 11.46 -17.14 2.71
N THR A 63 10.75 -17.55 1.66
CA THR A 63 9.95 -16.67 0.81
C THR A 63 8.75 -16.12 1.58
N LEU A 64 8.06 -16.97 2.34
CA LEU A 64 6.90 -16.58 3.14
C LEU A 64 7.29 -15.59 4.26
N VAL A 65 8.40 -15.83 4.95
CA VAL A 65 8.96 -14.90 5.96
C VAL A 65 9.32 -13.56 5.32
N ARG A 66 9.97 -13.56 4.15
CA ARG A 66 10.32 -12.31 3.45
C ARG A 66 9.07 -11.50 3.11
N TRP A 67 7.99 -12.16 2.67
CA TRP A 67 6.72 -11.48 2.36
C TRP A 67 6.08 -10.89 3.60
N PHE A 68 6.06 -11.66 4.69
CA PHE A 68 5.51 -11.21 5.97
C PHE A 68 6.28 -10.00 6.49
N VAL A 69 7.61 -10.04 6.48
CA VAL A 69 8.47 -8.93 6.90
C VAL A 69 8.22 -7.69 6.05
N THR A 70 8.08 -7.83 4.72
CA THR A 70 7.81 -6.65 3.89
C THR A 70 6.40 -6.11 4.08
N LEU A 71 5.39 -6.95 4.26
CA LEU A 71 4.03 -6.52 4.52
C LEU A 71 3.95 -5.76 5.86
N VAL A 72 4.51 -6.34 6.93
CA VAL A 72 4.61 -5.68 8.24
C VAL A 72 5.44 -4.40 8.13
N GLY A 73 6.57 -4.43 7.42
CA GLY A 73 7.43 -3.27 7.22
C GLY A 73 6.72 -2.11 6.53
N VAL A 74 5.93 -2.39 5.49
CA VAL A 74 5.14 -1.36 4.78
C VAL A 74 4.07 -0.78 5.71
N VAL A 75 3.35 -1.61 6.45
CA VAL A 75 2.33 -1.14 7.40
C VAL A 75 2.97 -0.26 8.49
N VAL A 76 4.06 -0.72 9.10
CA VAL A 76 4.78 0.05 10.14
C VAL A 76 5.33 1.37 9.57
N PHE A 77 5.89 1.34 8.36
CA PHE A 77 6.37 2.55 7.69
C PHE A 77 5.25 3.57 7.51
N PHE A 78 4.09 3.16 7.00
CA PHE A 78 2.96 4.07 6.81
C PHE A 78 2.40 4.61 8.13
N VAL A 79 2.34 3.80 9.19
CA VAL A 79 1.93 4.27 10.52
C VAL A 79 2.89 5.34 11.04
N LEU A 80 4.20 5.10 10.97
CA LEU A 80 5.21 6.08 11.39
C LEU A 80 5.17 7.35 10.54
N LEU A 81 5.01 7.20 9.23
CA LEU A 81 4.87 8.30 8.29
C LEU A 81 3.64 9.16 8.65
N SER A 82 2.49 8.55 8.91
CA SER A 82 1.28 9.26 9.34
C SER A 82 1.49 9.99 10.66
N ILE A 83 2.08 9.34 11.67
CA ILE A 83 2.36 10.00 12.97
C ILE A 83 3.25 11.23 12.77
N TYR A 84 4.26 11.14 11.90
CA TYR A 84 5.17 12.25 11.60
C TYR A 84 4.49 13.37 10.81
N LEU A 85 3.61 13.05 9.87
CA LEU A 85 2.94 14.03 9.01
C LEU A 85 1.74 14.73 9.66
N VAL A 86 1.03 14.07 10.59
CA VAL A 86 -0.10 14.65 11.33
C VAL A 86 0.19 16.05 11.90
N PRO A 87 1.30 16.33 12.62
CA PRO A 87 1.56 17.66 13.15
C PRO A 87 1.79 18.74 12.09
N PHE A 88 2.10 18.38 10.84
CA PHE A 88 2.22 19.33 9.72
C PHE A 88 0.91 19.54 8.95
N LEU A 89 -0.05 18.62 9.10
CA LEU A 89 -1.29 18.59 8.34
C LEU A 89 -2.52 19.07 9.13
N VAL A 90 -2.43 19.06 10.46
CA VAL A 90 -3.53 19.41 11.38
C VAL A 90 -3.32 20.78 12.06
N VAL A 91 -2.35 21.57 11.58
CA VAL A 91 -2.07 22.95 12.02
C VAL A 91 -2.56 23.94 10.98
#